data_AF-V5GJL8-F1
#
_entry.id   AF-V5GJL8-F1
#
_cell.length_a   1.000
_cell.length_b   1.000
_cell.length_c   1.000
_cell.angle_alpha   90.00
_cell.angle_beta   90.00
_cell.angle_gamma   90.00
#
_symmetry.space_group_name_H-M   'P 1'
#
loop_
_entity.id
_entity.type
_entity.pdbx_description
1 polymer ?
#
loop_
_entity_poly.entity_id
_entity_poly.type
_entity_poly.pdbx_seq_one_letter_code
_entity_poly.pdbx_strand_id
1 'polypeptide(L)'
;MQAWKLGPALALGNTVVLKPAEQTPLSALHVASLVAEAGFPAGVVNVVPGMGPTAGGALAAHKDVDKVAFTGSTEVGQLVMETAARSNLKKVTLELGGKSPNIVFKDADLDE
;
A
#
# COMPACT_ATOMS: atom_id res chain seq x y z
N MET A 1 -6.85 4.67 3.06
CA MET A 1 -6.08 3.74 2.20
C MET A 1 -5.38 2.61 2.95
N GLN A 2 -4.61 2.86 4.03
CA GLN A 2 -3.82 1.79 4.68
C GLN A 2 -4.67 0.59 5.17
N ALA A 3 -5.86 0.82 5.72
CA ALA A 3 -6.75 -0.24 6.20
C ALA A 3 -7.19 -1.20 5.09
N TRP A 4 -7.35 -0.73 3.85
CA TRP A 4 -7.72 -1.56 2.69
C TRP A 4 -6.62 -2.54 2.27
N LYS A 5 -5.36 -2.28 2.67
CA LYS A 5 -4.25 -3.20 2.43
C LYS A 5 -3.97 -4.07 3.65
N LEU A 6 -3.95 -3.48 4.85
CA LEU A 6 -3.72 -4.21 6.10
C LEU A 6 -4.82 -5.21 6.39
N GLY A 7 -6.10 -4.81 6.31
CA GLY A 7 -7.25 -5.64 6.65
C GLY A 7 -7.25 -7.01 5.95
N PRO A 8 -7.31 -7.08 4.61
CA PRO A 8 -7.32 -8.37 3.91
C PRO A 8 -5.99 -9.14 4.06
N ALA A 9 -4.84 -8.47 4.13
CA ALA A 9 -3.56 -9.16 4.32
C ALA A 9 -3.51 -9.87 5.68
N LEU A 10 -3.91 -9.19 6.75
CA LEU A 10 -3.94 -9.71 8.11
C LEU A 10 -5.02 -10.78 8.29
N ALA A 11 -6.20 -10.59 7.70
CA ALA A 11 -7.28 -11.57 7.75
C ALA A 11 -6.89 -12.92 7.09
N LEU A 12 -5.99 -12.88 6.12
CA LEU A 12 -5.44 -14.08 5.45
C LEU A 12 -4.15 -14.60 6.10
N GLY A 13 -3.79 -14.11 7.29
CA GLY A 13 -2.65 -14.60 8.06
C GLY A 13 -1.27 -14.16 7.56
N ASN A 14 -1.20 -13.13 6.71
CA ASN A 14 0.08 -12.59 6.24
C ASN A 14 0.70 -11.66 7.30
N THR A 15 2.03 -11.59 7.34
CA THR A 15 2.75 -10.49 7.98
C THR A 15 2.97 -9.36 6.99
N VAL A 16 3.05 -8.11 7.48
CA VAL A 16 3.08 -6.93 6.62
C VAL A 16 4.18 -5.97 7.04
N VAL A 17 4.92 -5.48 6.05
CA VAL A 17 5.75 -4.26 6.15
C VAL A 17 5.03 -3.15 5.39
N LEU A 18 4.51 -2.17 6.12
CA LEU A 18 3.84 -1.00 5.57
C LEU A 18 4.83 0.18 5.48
N LYS A 19 5.13 0.61 4.26
CA LYS A 19 5.81 1.88 4.00
C LYS A 19 4.76 2.96 3.69
N PRO A 20 4.44 3.90 4.61
CA PRO A 20 3.52 5.01 4.32
C PRO A 20 4.19 6.07 3.43
N ALA A 21 3.39 6.93 2.80
CA ALA A 21 3.90 8.09 2.08
C ALA A 21 4.64 9.03 3.05
N GLU A 22 5.79 9.57 2.62
CA GLU A 22 6.64 10.43 3.44
C GLU A 22 5.94 11.72 3.91
N GLN A 23 4.93 12.18 3.18
CA GLN A 23 4.13 13.36 3.50
C GLN A 23 3.11 13.10 4.61
N THR A 24 2.70 11.84 4.82
CA THR A 24 1.60 11.47 5.74
C THR A 24 1.89 10.23 6.60
N PRO A 25 3.05 10.16 7.31
CA PRO A 25 3.42 8.95 8.04
C PRO A 25 2.73 8.79 9.40
N LEU A 26 2.24 9.89 10.01
CA LEU A 26 1.87 9.92 11.42
C LEU A 26 0.67 9.03 11.76
N SER A 27 -0.34 8.97 10.89
CA SER A 27 -1.50 8.10 11.08
C SER A 27 -1.15 6.62 10.99
N ALA A 28 -0.19 6.25 10.14
CA ALA A 28 0.32 4.88 10.05
C ALA A 28 1.07 4.48 11.32
N LEU A 29 1.87 5.39 11.88
CA LEU A 29 2.56 5.17 13.16
C LEU A 29 1.59 5.06 14.33
N HIS A 30 0.54 5.88 14.37
CA HIS A 30 -0.49 5.77 15.41
C HIS A 30 -1.27 4.45 15.28
N VAL A 31 -1.58 4.01 14.05
CA VAL A 31 -2.17 2.67 13.87
C VAL A 31 -1.21 1.56 14.32
N ALA A 32 0.10 1.72 14.15
CA ALA A 32 1.06 0.75 14.70
C ALA A 32 0.96 0.64 16.24
N SER A 33 0.74 1.75 16.96
CA SER A 33 0.52 1.68 18.41
C SER A 33 -0.79 0.97 18.75
N LEU A 34 -1.86 1.22 17.99
CA LEU A 34 -3.14 0.52 18.18
C LEU A 34 -3.06 -0.97 17.86
N VAL A 35 -2.23 -1.37 16.89
CA VAL A 35 -1.98 -2.79 16.58
C VAL A 35 -1.31 -3.50 17.77
N ALA A 36 -0.35 -2.84 18.42
CA ALA A 36 0.26 -3.37 19.64
C ALA A 36 -0.75 -3.46 20.79
N GLU A 37 -1.58 -2.44 20.98
CA GLU A 37 -2.64 -2.42 21.99
C GLU A 37 -3.70 -3.52 21.75
N ALA A 38 -4.03 -3.80 20.49
CA ALA A 38 -4.94 -4.87 20.09
C ALA A 38 -4.36 -6.29 20.28
N GLY A 39 -3.10 -6.42 20.71
CA GLY A 39 -2.49 -7.71 21.05
C GLY A 39 -1.95 -8.51 19.86
N PHE A 40 -1.66 -7.87 18.73
CA PHE A 40 -1.01 -8.55 17.61
C PHE A 40 0.40 -9.02 18.01
N PRO A 41 0.83 -10.23 17.60
CA PRO A 41 2.18 -10.69 17.84
C PRO A 41 3.23 -9.75 17.23
N ALA A 42 4.37 -9.58 17.91
CA ALA A 42 5.45 -8.75 17.43
C ALA A 42 5.94 -9.20 16.04
N GLY A 43 6.14 -8.24 15.14
CA GLY A 43 6.57 -8.49 13.76
C GLY A 43 5.45 -8.80 12.77
N VAL A 44 4.19 -8.99 13.21
CA VAL A 44 3.05 -9.18 12.28
C VAL A 44 2.77 -7.92 11.47
N VAL A 45 2.85 -6.75 12.09
CA VAL A 45 2.75 -5.45 11.41
C VAL A 45 3.99 -4.63 11.73
N ASN A 46 4.70 -4.23 10.68
CA ASN A 46 5.87 -3.36 10.78
C ASN A 46 5.58 -2.10 9.96
N VAL A 47 5.73 -0.92 10.55
CA VAL A 47 5.52 0.35 9.85
C VAL A 47 6.85 1.08 9.73
N VAL A 48 7.29 1.33 8.50
CA VAL A 48 8.61 1.93 8.20
C VAL A 48 8.43 3.18 7.34
N PRO A 49 8.29 4.37 7.93
CA PRO A 49 8.33 5.63 7.19
C PRO A 49 9.70 5.81 6.50
N GLY A 50 9.70 6.49 5.35
CA GLY A 50 10.91 6.78 4.59
C GLY A 50 10.57 7.34 3.22
N MET A 51 11.55 7.59 2.37
CA MET A 51 11.30 8.07 1.01
C MET A 51 10.92 6.92 0.07
N GLY A 52 10.19 7.21 -1.01
CA GLY A 52 9.86 6.24 -2.05
C GLY A 52 11.10 5.55 -2.65
N PRO A 53 12.08 6.29 -3.20
CA PRO A 53 13.27 5.70 -3.82
C PRO A 53 14.14 4.85 -2.89
N THR A 54 14.15 5.16 -1.58
CA THR A 54 14.96 4.43 -0.59
C THR A 54 14.17 3.31 0.07
N ALA A 55 13.28 3.64 1.01
CA ALA A 55 12.52 2.64 1.77
C ALA A 55 11.55 1.85 0.88
N GLY A 56 10.86 2.51 -0.04
CA GLY A 56 9.95 1.86 -0.98
C GLY A 56 10.69 0.98 -1.99
N GLY A 57 11.78 1.49 -2.57
CA GLY A 57 12.64 0.73 -3.50
C GLY A 57 13.23 -0.51 -2.87
N ALA A 58 13.75 -0.40 -1.63
CA ALA A 58 14.26 -1.54 -0.87
C ALA A 58 13.19 -2.61 -0.65
N LEU A 59 11.98 -2.20 -0.25
CA LEU A 59 10.86 -3.13 -0.03
C LEU A 59 10.43 -3.83 -1.34
N ALA A 60 10.37 -3.10 -2.46
CA ALA A 60 10.01 -3.67 -3.76
C ALA A 60 11.06 -4.68 -4.26
N ALA A 61 12.35 -4.44 -3.97
CA ALA A 61 13.47 -5.29 -4.40
C ALA A 61 13.74 -6.49 -3.46
N HIS A 62 13.23 -6.46 -2.22
CA HIS A 62 13.55 -7.46 -1.20
C HIS A 62 13.22 -8.89 -1.65
N LYS A 63 14.15 -9.83 -1.44
CA LYS A 63 14.03 -11.22 -1.93
C LYS A 63 13.06 -12.06 -1.11
N ASP A 64 12.90 -11.74 0.17
CA ASP A 64 11.98 -12.45 1.09
C ASP A 64 10.58 -11.82 1.18
N VAL A 65 10.26 -10.87 0.30
CA VAL A 65 8.89 -10.34 0.20
C VAL A 65 8.15 -11.13 -0.87
N ASP A 66 7.07 -11.80 -0.47
CA ASP A 66 6.29 -12.66 -1.38
C ASP A 66 5.34 -11.87 -2.29
N LYS A 67 4.89 -10.70 -1.84
CA LYS A 67 3.92 -9.86 -2.55
C LYS A 67 4.08 -8.37 -2.23
N VAL A 68 3.93 -7.53 -3.26
CA VAL A 68 3.78 -6.07 -3.11
C VAL A 68 2.38 -5.62 -3.55
N ALA A 69 1.76 -4.77 -2.75
CA ALA A 69 0.53 -4.06 -3.09
C ALA A 69 0.80 -2.55 -3.04
N PHE A 70 0.85 -1.91 -4.21
CA PHE A 70 1.21 -0.50 -4.33
C PHE A 70 0.00 0.34 -4.71
N THR A 71 -0.07 1.54 -4.14
CA THR A 71 -0.95 2.61 -4.65
C THR A 71 -0.16 3.89 -4.80
N GLY A 72 -0.25 4.50 -5.98
CA GLY A 72 0.42 5.76 -6.27
C GLY A 72 0.29 6.14 -7.74
N SER A 73 1.28 6.89 -8.24
CA SER A 73 1.29 7.28 -9.65
C SER A 73 1.59 6.11 -10.59
N THR A 74 1.15 6.24 -11.84
CA THR A 74 1.45 5.26 -12.90
C THR A 74 2.94 5.07 -13.09
N GLU A 75 3.71 6.16 -13.08
CA GLU A 75 5.16 6.16 -13.22
C GLU A 75 5.85 5.29 -12.15
N VAL A 76 5.52 5.51 -10.87
CA VAL A 76 6.11 4.72 -9.78
C VAL A 76 5.60 3.27 -9.81
N GLY A 77 4.34 3.05 -10.21
CA GLY A 77 3.79 1.71 -10.39
C GLY A 77 4.58 0.86 -11.38
N GLN A 78 5.04 1.46 -12.49
CA GLN A 78 5.91 0.79 -13.47
C GLN A 78 7.25 0.39 -12.84
N LEU A 79 7.87 1.28 -12.06
CA LEU A 79 9.12 0.99 -11.35
C LEU A 79 8.96 -0.15 -10.34
N VAL A 80 7.84 -0.19 -9.60
CA VAL A 80 7.55 -1.30 -8.67
C VAL A 80 7.44 -2.63 -9.43
N MET A 81 6.74 -2.64 -10.56
CA MET A 81 6.56 -3.85 -11.36
C MET A 81 7.87 -4.34 -11.98
N GLU A 82 8.69 -3.43 -12.53
CA GLU A 82 10.03 -3.76 -13.03
C GLU A 82 10.92 -4.32 -11.91
N THR A 83 10.93 -3.67 -10.74
CA THR A 83 11.74 -4.08 -9.60
C THR A 83 11.33 -5.46 -9.08
N ALA A 84 10.03 -5.75 -9.02
CA ALA A 84 9.54 -7.08 -8.70
C ALA A 84 10.01 -8.13 -9.73
N ALA A 85 9.94 -7.79 -11.02
CA ALA A 85 10.37 -8.67 -12.10
C ALA A 85 11.88 -8.99 -12.04
N ARG A 86 12.71 -7.98 -11.73
CA ARG A 86 14.18 -8.12 -11.64
C ARG A 86 14.66 -8.75 -10.32
N SER A 87 13.80 -8.83 -9.31
CA SER A 87 14.15 -9.40 -8.01
C SER A 87 13.79 -10.89 -7.92
N ASN A 88 12.62 -11.23 -7.42
CA ASN A 88 12.19 -12.62 -7.14
C ASN A 88 10.89 -12.99 -7.86
N LEU A 89 10.45 -12.19 -8.85
CA LEU A 89 9.18 -12.38 -9.56
C LEU A 89 7.96 -12.39 -8.60
N LYS A 90 8.05 -11.68 -7.47
CA LYS A 90 6.95 -11.58 -6.48
C LYS A 90 5.66 -11.07 -7.11
N LYS A 91 4.53 -11.47 -6.51
CA LYS A 91 3.21 -11.00 -6.96
C LYS A 91 3.07 -9.50 -6.76
N VAL A 92 2.48 -8.79 -7.72
CA VAL A 92 2.26 -7.34 -7.65
C VAL A 92 0.78 -7.01 -7.89
N THR A 93 0.23 -6.09 -7.11
CA THR A 93 -1.06 -5.43 -7.39
C THR A 93 -0.85 -3.93 -7.38
N LEU A 94 -1.36 -3.23 -8.40
CA LEU A 94 -1.15 -1.82 -8.62
C LEU A 94 -2.50 -1.09 -8.69
N GLU A 95 -2.71 -0.14 -7.79
CA GLU A 95 -3.79 0.84 -7.90
C GLU A 95 -3.17 2.18 -8.32
N LEU A 96 -3.40 2.57 -9.57
CA LEU A 96 -2.69 3.69 -10.20
C LEU A 96 -3.62 4.88 -10.44
N GLY A 97 -3.09 5.93 -11.05
CA GLY A 97 -3.86 7.13 -11.35
C GLY A 97 -5.11 6.82 -12.20
N GLY A 98 -6.14 7.65 -12.03
CA GLY A 98 -7.38 7.56 -12.78
C GLY A 98 -7.76 8.90 -13.39
N LYS A 99 -8.54 8.84 -14.47
CA LYS A 99 -9.26 9.99 -15.02
C LYS A 99 -10.73 9.62 -15.12
N SER A 100 -11.36 9.37 -13.96
CA SER A 100 -12.71 8.86 -13.87
C SER A 100 -13.72 9.93 -14.30
N PRO A 101 -14.48 9.74 -15.39
CA PRO A 101 -15.51 10.67 -15.79
C PRO A 101 -16.74 10.52 -14.89
N ASN A 102 -17.48 11.61 -14.72
CA ASN A 102 -18.83 11.59 -14.20
C ASN A 102 -19.77 12.18 -15.27
N ILE A 103 -20.85 11.48 -15.59
CA ILE A 103 -21.79 11.84 -16.65
C ILE A 103 -23.18 11.96 -16.01
N VAL A 104 -23.71 13.18 -15.97
CA VAL A 104 -25.02 13.49 -15.41
C VAL A 104 -25.99 13.75 -16.57
N PHE A 105 -27.08 12.99 -16.62
CA PHE A 105 -28.09 13.12 -17.67
C PHE A 105 -29.15 14.15 -17.29
N LYS A 106 -29.95 14.58 -18.28
CA LYS A 106 -30.96 15.63 -18.11
C LYS A 106 -32.08 15.29 -17.11
N ASP A 107 -32.24 14.01 -16.79
CA ASP A 107 -33.26 13.43 -15.92
C ASP A 107 -32.70 13.04 -14.54
N ALA A 108 -31.44 13.40 -14.26
CA ALA A 108 -30.90 13.28 -12.91
C ALA A 108 -31.63 14.24 -11.95
N ASP A 109 -31.88 13.78 -10.74
CA ASP A 109 -32.17 14.68 -9.63
C ASP A 109 -30.91 15.51 -9.36
N LEU A 110 -31.05 16.84 -9.31
CA LEU A 110 -29.91 17.76 -9.12
C LEU A 110 -29.69 18.15 -7.67
N ASP A 111 -30.62 17.78 -6.78
CA ASP A 111 -30.52 18.02 -5.34
C ASP A 111 -29.86 16.83 -4.60
N GLU A 112 -29.61 15.71 -5.29
CA GLU A 112 -28.83 14.54 -4.83
C GLU A 112 -27.40 14.48 -5.41
#